data_AF-A0A1M3MHF5-F1
#
_entry.id   AF-A0A1M3MHF5-F1
#
_cell.length_a   1.000
_cell.length_b   1.000
_cell.length_c   1.000
_cell.angle_alpha   90.00
_cell.angle_beta   90.00
_cell.angle_gamma   90.00
#
_symmetry.space_group_name_H-M   'P 1'
#
loop_
_entity.id
_entity.type
_entity.pdbx_description
1 polymer ?
#
loop_
_entity_poly.entity_id
_entity_poly.type
_entity_poly.pdbx_seq_one_letter_code
_entity_poly.pdbx_strand_id
1 'polypeptide(L)'
;MSDKNWKWYAGPDDEVFTIGPCDTREEAIEEAQGYGYEGFHLVEAVKDDIRLADYIGADNILEEAEERAYDLCDPESSESLFDVTGDQCADLTARLRKACDEWQEAHGLRFVPWAFTRTRNAEYIEPEVQL
;
A
#
# COMPACT_ATOMS: atom_id res chain seq x y z
N MET A 1 5.01 20.06 4.73
CA MET A 1 5.55 18.69 4.74
C MET A 1 5.20 18.13 6.10
N SER A 2 4.28 17.17 6.16
CA SER A 2 3.94 16.51 7.43
C SER A 2 5.21 15.86 7.97
N ASP A 3 5.58 16.14 9.22
CA ASP A 3 6.61 15.36 9.92
C ASP A 3 6.17 13.90 9.84
N LYS A 4 6.90 13.11 9.06
CA LYS A 4 6.52 11.71 8.81
C LYS A 4 6.47 11.00 10.16
N ASN A 5 5.34 10.38 10.47
CA ASN A 5 5.08 9.69 11.73
C ASN A 5 5.81 8.35 11.77
N TRP A 6 7.15 8.41 11.76
CA TRP A 6 8.01 7.24 11.90
C TRP A 6 7.82 6.62 13.28
N LYS A 7 7.56 5.31 13.30
CA LYS A 7 7.38 4.51 14.50
C LYS A 7 8.24 3.26 14.41
N TRP A 8 8.60 2.72 15.56
CA TRP A 8 9.35 1.47 15.64
C TRP A 8 8.39 0.29 15.75
N TYR A 9 8.75 -0.79 15.07
CA TYR A 9 8.01 -2.04 15.05
C TYR A 9 8.98 -3.21 15.17
N ALA A 10 8.56 -4.28 15.83
CA ALA A 10 9.35 -5.50 15.96
C ALA A 10 8.52 -6.75 15.63
N GLY A 11 9.20 -7.83 15.24
CA GLY A 11 8.54 -9.06 14.80
C GLY A 11 9.47 -10.27 14.83
N PRO A 12 8.91 -11.49 14.79
CA PRO A 12 9.70 -12.72 14.75
C PRO A 12 10.47 -12.89 13.43
N ASP A 13 10.02 -12.25 12.35
CA ASP A 13 10.64 -12.28 11.02
C ASP A 13 10.60 -10.88 10.36
N ASP A 14 11.17 -10.76 9.17
CA ASP A 14 11.25 -9.50 8.41
C ASP A 14 9.99 -9.18 7.58
N GLU A 15 8.94 -9.99 7.69
CA GLU A 15 7.67 -9.82 6.97
C GLU A 15 6.52 -9.42 7.92
N VAL A 16 6.52 -9.94 9.15
CA VAL A 16 5.44 -9.80 10.12
C VAL A 16 5.94 -9.08 11.38
N PHE A 17 5.50 -7.83 11.55
CA PHE A 17 5.81 -7.02 12.73
C PHE A 17 4.60 -6.95 13.67
N THR A 18 4.66 -7.70 14.77
CA THR A 18 3.59 -7.85 15.77
C THR A 18 3.62 -6.77 16.85
N ILE A 19 4.77 -6.12 17.04
CA ILE A 19 5.04 -5.12 18.08
C ILE A 19 5.10 -3.74 17.46
N GLY A 20 4.65 -2.74 18.21
CA GLY A 20 4.51 -1.35 17.79
C GLY A 20 3.07 -0.95 17.42
N PRO A 21 2.82 0.33 17.09
CA PRO A 21 3.80 1.40 16.91
C PRO A 21 4.41 1.90 18.23
N CYS A 22 5.74 1.87 18.33
CA CYS A 22 6.49 2.46 19.44
C CYS A 22 7.11 3.81 19.03
N ASP A 23 7.27 4.72 19.99
CA ASP A 23 7.86 6.05 19.74
C ASP A 23 9.39 5.98 19.63
N THR A 24 10.01 5.01 20.30
CA THR A 24 11.46 4.84 20.33
C THR A 24 11.89 3.42 19.98
N ARG A 25 13.15 3.28 19.55
CA ARG A 25 13.78 2.00 19.24
C ARG A 25 13.84 1.10 20.48
N GLU A 26 14.21 1.70 21.60
CA GLU A 26 14.40 1.03 22.88
C GLU A 26 13.08 0.47 23.43
N GLU A 27 11.97 1.21 23.28
CA GLU A 27 10.63 0.74 23.66
C GLU A 27 10.23 -0.52 22.87
N ALA A 28 10.46 -0.52 21.55
CA ALA A 28 10.17 -1.69 20.72
C ALA A 28 11.05 -2.90 21.06
N ILE A 29 12.31 -2.68 21.46
CA ILE A 29 13.22 -3.73 21.92
C ILE A 29 12.75 -4.32 23.26
N GLU A 30 12.40 -3.47 24.23
CA GLU A 30 11.93 -3.91 25.54
C GLU A 30 10.65 -4.74 25.41
N GLU A 31 9.70 -4.29 24.57
CA GLU A 31 8.48 -5.05 24.30
C GLU A 31 8.79 -6.39 23.60
N ALA A 32 9.70 -6.40 22.62
CA ALA A 32 10.08 -7.63 21.88
C ALA A 32 10.80 -8.66 22.76
N GLN A 33 11.65 -8.22 23.67
CA GLN A 33 12.28 -9.10 24.66
C GLN A 33 11.23 -9.74 25.58
N GLY A 34 10.15 -9.03 25.91
CA GLY A 34 9.03 -9.55 26.69
C GLY A 34 8.19 -10.63 25.99
N TYR A 35 8.28 -10.74 24.66
CA TYR A 35 7.52 -11.70 23.86
C TYR A 35 8.18 -13.09 23.73
N GLY A 36 9.42 -13.25 24.20
CA GLY A 36 10.12 -14.54 24.23
C GLY A 36 10.57 -15.06 22.86
N TYR A 37 10.86 -14.17 21.92
CA TYR A 37 11.42 -14.55 20.62
C TYR A 37 12.89 -15.03 20.74
N GLU A 38 13.31 -15.99 19.89
CA GLU A 38 14.70 -16.44 19.78
C GLU A 38 15.55 -15.46 18.93
N GLY A 39 15.44 -14.17 19.25
CA GLY A 39 15.85 -13.05 18.41
C GLY A 39 14.69 -12.48 17.60
N PHE A 40 14.78 -11.22 17.18
CA PHE A 40 13.69 -10.52 16.51
C PHE A 40 14.19 -9.48 15.51
N HIS A 41 13.36 -9.21 14.51
CA HIS A 41 13.57 -8.15 13.54
C HIS A 41 12.97 -6.85 14.06
N LEU A 42 13.67 -5.75 13.81
CA LEU A 42 13.29 -4.40 14.21
C LEU A 42 13.31 -3.49 12.98
N VAL A 43 12.31 -2.62 12.85
CA VAL A 43 12.23 -1.67 11.73
C VAL A 43 11.61 -0.35 12.19
N GLU A 44 12.08 0.75 11.62
CA GLU A 44 11.41 2.03 11.71
C GLU A 44 10.55 2.23 10.45
N ALA A 45 9.25 2.45 10.61
CA ALA A 45 8.32 2.48 9.50
C ALA A 45 7.27 3.60 9.62
N VAL A 46 6.67 3.94 8.47
CA VAL A 46 5.54 4.86 8.39
C VAL A 46 4.34 4.12 7.81
N LYS A 47 3.16 4.35 8.39
CA LYS A 47 1.86 4.00 7.83
C LYS A 47 1.11 5.28 7.46
N ASP A 48 1.40 5.78 6.26
CA ASP A 48 0.67 6.92 5.70
C ASP A 48 -0.62 6.43 5.03
N ASP A 49 -1.63 7.30 4.98
CA ASP A 49 -2.77 7.09 4.09
C ASP A 49 -2.28 7.12 2.64
N ILE A 50 -2.85 6.26 1.82
CA ILE A 50 -2.61 6.27 0.38
C ILE A 50 -3.80 6.94 -0.31
N ARG A 51 -3.56 7.64 -1.41
CA ARG A 51 -4.64 8.18 -2.24
C ARG A 51 -5.18 7.05 -3.09
N LEU A 52 -6.50 6.89 -3.14
CA LEU A 52 -7.14 5.93 -4.04
C LEU A 52 -6.73 6.19 -5.49
N ALA A 53 -6.59 7.47 -5.86
CA ALA A 53 -6.13 7.89 -7.18
C ALA A 53 -4.77 7.28 -7.59
N ASP A 54 -3.88 6.95 -6.65
CA ASP A 54 -2.58 6.34 -6.96
C ASP A 54 -2.73 4.91 -7.52
N TYR A 55 -3.89 4.27 -7.31
CA TYR A 55 -4.23 2.94 -7.84
C TYR A 55 -5.11 2.96 -9.09
N ILE A 56 -5.45 4.16 -9.59
CA ILE A 56 -6.34 4.31 -10.75
C ILE A 56 -5.52 4.43 -12.03
N GLY A 57 -5.87 3.60 -13.01
CA GLY A 57 -5.40 3.62 -14.39
C GLY A 57 -6.57 3.37 -15.35
N ALA A 58 -6.61 4.10 -16.47
CA ALA A 58 -7.68 3.98 -17.45
C ALA A 58 -7.59 2.67 -18.26
N ASP A 59 -6.41 2.08 -18.36
CA ASP A 59 -6.17 0.74 -18.91
C ASP A 59 -7.09 -0.30 -18.26
N ASN A 60 -7.10 -0.38 -16.92
CA ASN A 60 -7.90 -1.37 -16.19
C ASN A 60 -9.41 -1.26 -16.48
N ILE A 61 -9.96 -0.05 -16.56
CA ILE A 61 -11.41 0.12 -16.82
C ILE A 61 -11.77 -0.10 -18.29
N LEU A 62 -10.85 0.20 -19.21
CA LEU A 62 -11.05 -0.04 -20.63
C LEU A 62 -10.99 -1.54 -20.93
N GLU A 63 -10.00 -2.25 -20.39
CA GLU A 63 -9.89 -3.71 -20.51
C GLU A 63 -11.12 -4.41 -19.93
N GLU A 64 -11.52 -4.06 -18.70
CA GLU A 64 -12.71 -4.64 -18.08
C GLU A 64 -14.00 -4.36 -18.88
N ALA A 65 -14.09 -3.18 -19.51
CA ALA A 65 -15.24 -2.83 -20.35
C ALA A 65 -15.26 -3.67 -21.65
N GLU A 66 -14.10 -3.89 -22.27
CA GLU A 66 -13.97 -4.76 -23.44
C GLU A 66 -14.26 -6.22 -23.09
N GLU A 67 -13.70 -6.76 -22.00
CA GLU A 67 -13.95 -8.12 -21.55
C GLU A 67 -15.45 -8.37 -21.32
N ARG A 68 -16.12 -7.47 -20.61
CA ARG A 68 -17.59 -7.56 -20.40
C ARG A 68 -18.39 -7.42 -21.68
N ALA A 69 -17.89 -6.67 -22.66
CA ALA A 69 -18.56 -6.52 -23.94
C ALA A 69 -18.39 -7.78 -24.82
N TYR A 70 -17.25 -8.47 -24.73
CA TYR A 70 -17.06 -9.77 -25.39
C TYR A 70 -18.03 -10.85 -24.89
N ASP A 71 -18.39 -10.82 -23.61
CA ASP A 71 -19.42 -11.71 -23.04
C ASP A 71 -20.82 -11.51 -23.66
N LEU A 72 -21.08 -10.39 -24.32
CA LEU A 72 -22.36 -10.08 -24.97
C LEU A 72 -22.51 -10.69 -26.38
N CYS A 73 -21.53 -11.48 -26.84
CA CYS A 73 -21.55 -12.26 -28.08
C CYS A 73 -21.71 -11.44 -29.38
N ASP A 74 -20.58 -11.07 -29.99
CA ASP A 74 -20.47 -11.02 -31.45
C ASP A 74 -19.30 -11.92 -31.90
N PRO A 75 -19.56 -13.20 -32.22
CA PRO A 75 -18.51 -14.16 -32.58
C PRO A 75 -17.84 -13.86 -33.94
N GLU A 76 -18.32 -12.87 -34.70
CA GLU A 76 -17.85 -12.52 -36.04
C GLU A 76 -17.15 -11.16 -36.11
N SER A 77 -17.20 -10.37 -35.03
CA SER A 77 -16.54 -9.06 -34.99
C SER A 77 -15.06 -9.20 -34.61
N SER A 78 -14.18 -8.90 -35.58
CA SER A 78 -12.76 -8.63 -35.33
C SER A 78 -12.48 -7.14 -35.11
N GLU A 79 -13.54 -6.34 -34.96
CA GLU A 79 -13.44 -4.90 -34.79
C GLU A 79 -13.11 -4.56 -33.34
N SER A 80 -12.21 -3.62 -33.15
CA SER A 80 -11.98 -2.99 -31.85
C SER A 80 -13.29 -2.40 -31.33
N LEU A 81 -13.67 -2.76 -30.11
CA LEU A 81 -14.91 -2.30 -29.51
C LEU A 81 -14.83 -0.81 -29.14
N PHE A 82 -13.62 -0.32 -28.84
CA PHE A 82 -13.40 1.06 -28.47
C PHE A 82 -11.94 1.52 -28.71
N ASP A 83 -11.68 2.10 -29.89
CA ASP A 83 -10.35 2.60 -30.25
C ASP A 83 -9.95 3.86 -29.45
N VAL A 84 -9.24 3.66 -28.34
CA VAL A 84 -8.69 4.74 -27.50
C VAL A 84 -7.21 4.94 -27.79
N THR A 85 -6.83 6.17 -28.16
CA THR A 85 -5.41 6.53 -28.32
C THR A 85 -4.71 6.64 -26.96
N GLY A 86 -3.37 6.52 -26.95
CA GLY A 86 -2.58 6.69 -25.73
C GLY A 86 -2.82 8.04 -25.02
N ASP A 87 -2.97 9.13 -25.78
CA ASP A 87 -3.25 10.46 -25.24
C ASP A 87 -4.64 10.54 -24.58
N GLN A 88 -5.65 9.90 -25.18
CA GLN A 88 -6.99 9.82 -24.60
C GLN A 88 -7.02 8.95 -23.34
N CYS A 89 -6.26 7.85 -23.32
CA CYS A 89 -6.10 7.00 -22.15
C CYS A 89 -5.43 7.76 -20.99
N ALA A 90 -4.40 8.55 -21.29
CA ALA A 90 -3.74 9.42 -20.32
C ALA A 90 -4.68 10.52 -19.78
N ASP A 91 -5.46 11.18 -20.65
CA ASP A 91 -6.48 12.17 -20.25
C ASP A 91 -7.55 11.54 -19.35
N LEU A 92 -8.07 10.37 -19.72
CA LEU A 92 -9.06 9.65 -18.90
C LEU A 92 -8.49 9.28 -17.53
N THR A 93 -7.24 8.78 -17.48
CA THR A 93 -6.55 8.49 -16.22
C THR A 93 -6.48 9.73 -15.33
N ALA A 94 -6.08 10.88 -15.87
CA ALA A 94 -6.00 12.13 -15.12
C ALA A 94 -7.36 12.57 -14.56
N ARG A 95 -8.44 12.42 -15.35
CA ARG A 95 -9.81 12.75 -14.92
C ARG A 95 -10.31 11.82 -13.81
N LEU A 96 -10.11 10.51 -13.96
CA LEU A 96 -10.53 9.53 -12.96
C LEU A 96 -9.79 9.76 -11.64
N ARG A 97 -8.47 9.98 -11.70
CA ARG A 97 -7.66 10.30 -10.51
C ARG A 97 -8.18 11.53 -9.79
N LYS A 98 -8.44 12.62 -10.54
CA LYS A 98 -8.98 13.85 -9.98
C LYS A 98 -10.35 13.62 -9.32
N ALA A 99 -11.25 12.88 -9.98
CA ALA A 99 -12.57 12.57 -9.42
C ALA A 99 -12.47 11.74 -8.14
N CYS A 100 -11.55 10.77 -8.08
CA CYS A 100 -11.29 9.98 -6.88
C CYS A 100 -10.72 10.82 -5.74
N ASP A 101 -9.76 11.71 -6.02
CA ASP A 101 -9.18 12.63 -5.01
C ASP A 101 -10.27 13.54 -4.44
N GLU A 102 -11.06 14.19 -5.30
CA GLU A 102 -12.17 15.07 -4.89
C GLU A 102 -13.21 14.32 -4.06
N TRP A 103 -13.55 13.08 -4.43
CA TRP A 103 -14.48 12.25 -3.68
C TRP A 103 -13.93 11.81 -2.33
N GLN A 104 -12.67 11.35 -2.26
CA GLN A 104 -12.05 10.98 -0.99
C GLN A 104 -11.98 12.15 -0.02
N GLU A 105 -11.58 13.33 -0.51
CA GLU A 105 -11.47 14.55 0.30
C GLU A 105 -12.85 15.01 0.79
N ALA A 106 -13.85 15.08 -0.10
CA ALA A 106 -15.20 15.52 0.23
C ALA A 106 -15.86 14.67 1.34
N HIS A 107 -15.46 13.41 1.47
CA HIS A 107 -16.00 12.47 2.45
C HIS A 107 -15.06 12.20 3.64
N GLY A 108 -13.86 12.81 3.66
CA GLY A 108 -12.86 12.55 4.71
C GLY A 108 -12.42 11.09 4.77
N LEU A 109 -12.42 10.39 3.64
CA LEU A 109 -12.10 8.96 3.56
C LEU A 109 -10.58 8.77 3.59
N ARG A 110 -10.13 7.82 4.41
CA ARG A 110 -8.72 7.44 4.53
C ARG A 110 -8.55 6.03 4.01
N PHE A 111 -7.63 5.83 3.06
CA PHE A 111 -7.26 4.49 2.60
C PHE A 111 -5.97 4.09 3.30
N VAL A 112 -6.12 3.30 4.38
CA VAL A 112 -5.02 2.90 5.25
C VAL A 112 -4.53 1.51 4.84
N PRO A 113 -3.32 1.37 4.29
CA PRO A 113 -2.78 0.07 3.92
C PRO A 113 -2.47 -0.77 5.17
N TRP A 114 -2.50 -2.09 5.00
CA TRP A 114 -2.05 -3.00 6.06
C TRP A 114 -0.51 -2.98 6.21
N ALA A 115 0.19 -2.81 5.08
CA ALA A 115 1.65 -2.72 4.99
C ALA A 115 2.20 -1.32 5.31
N PHE A 116 3.50 -1.25 5.57
CA PHE A 116 4.21 0.02 5.70
C PHE A 116 4.36 0.72 4.36
N THR A 117 4.12 2.03 4.31
CA THR A 117 4.32 2.83 3.09
C THR A 117 5.80 3.16 2.87
N ARG A 118 6.59 3.20 3.95
CA ARG A 118 8.04 3.41 3.95
C ARG A 118 8.66 2.70 5.15
N THR A 119 9.87 2.20 4.98
CA THR A 119 10.68 1.59 6.04
C THR A 119 12.11 2.14 6.01
N ARG A 120 12.80 2.10 7.14
CA ARG A 120 14.24 2.39 7.30
C ARG A 120 14.77 1.71 8.57
N ASN A 121 16.09 1.75 8.75
CA ASN A 121 16.77 1.25 9.96
C ASN A 121 16.38 -0.21 10.32
N ALA A 122 16.17 -1.05 9.30
CA ALA A 122 15.87 -2.46 9.52
C ALA A 122 17.11 -3.17 10.07
N GLU A 123 16.93 -3.94 11.13
CA GLU A 123 18.00 -4.71 11.78
C GLU A 123 17.45 -5.98 12.44
N TYR A 124 18.35 -6.90 12.77
CA TYR A 124 18.05 -8.10 13.54
C TYR A 124 18.76 -8.04 14.89
N ILE A 125 18.04 -8.35 15.96
CA ILE A 125 18.55 -8.41 17.33
C ILE A 125 18.64 -9.88 17.73
N GLU A 126 19.86 -10.34 18.03
CA GLU A 126 20.10 -11.70 18.53
C GLU A 126 19.49 -11.92 19.93
N PRO A 127 19.10 -13.16 20.28
CA PRO A 127 18.61 -13.48 21.62
C PRO A 127 19.70 -13.22 22.66
N GLU A 128 19.30 -12.72 23.83
CA GLU A 128 20.23 -12.48 24.94
C GLU A 128 20.78 -13.83 25.44
N VAL A 129 22.07 -14.08 25.23
CA VAL A 129 22.73 -15.30 25.70
C VAL A 129 22.84 -15.24 27.23
N GLN A 130 21.97 -15.96 27.92
CA GLN A 130 22.12 -16.19 29.37
C GLN A 130 23.33 -17.11 29.59
N LEU A 131 24.45 -16.55 30.04
CA LEU A 131 25.65 -17.27 30.50
C LEU A 131 25.45 -17.85 31.90
#